data_AF-A0A965MDF2-F1
#
_entry.id   AF-A0A965MDF2-F1
#
_cell.length_a   1.000
_cell.length_b   1.000
_cell.length_c   1.000
_cell.angle_alpha   90.00
_cell.angle_beta   90.00
_cell.angle_gamma   90.00
#
_symmetry.space_group_name_H-M   'P 1'
#
loop_
_entity.id
_entity.type
_entity.pdbx_description
1 polymer ?
#
loop_
_entity_poly.entity_id
_entity_poly.type
_entity_poly.pdbx_seq_one_letter_code
_entity_poly.pdbx_strand_id
1 'polypeptide(L)'
;MAVIKGPDSNMMTFGLDGINATGVQAFPHPVFLGRNPSERVPFITTFTGSAFTLLPGSQVMPLMGLYEGTLLMYPLKSQEQSLTTPRGPGAGTLQGGVLQLGKGRVALMGEASMFSAQIADYISPGFKMGMNNTEYAPYNVQFALNLVHWLTEVGN
;
A
#
# COMPACT_ATOMS: atom_id res chain seq x y z
N MET A 1 -7.25 -29.39 -5.15
CA MET A 1 -6.04 -28.54 -4.98
C MET A 1 -6.45 -27.41 -4.07
N ALA A 2 -5.97 -27.40 -2.82
CA ALA A 2 -6.42 -26.42 -1.83
C ALA A 2 -5.72 -25.08 -2.11
N VAL A 3 -6.50 -24.08 -2.55
CA VAL A 3 -6.08 -22.68 -2.45
C VAL A 3 -5.83 -22.43 -0.97
N ILE A 4 -4.67 -21.89 -0.63
CA ILE A 4 -4.42 -21.47 0.74
C ILE A 4 -5.31 -20.27 1.00
N LYS A 5 -6.46 -20.52 1.61
CA LYS A 5 -7.20 -19.51 2.37
C LYS A 5 -6.39 -19.27 3.64
N GLY A 6 -5.44 -18.34 3.55
CA GLY A 6 -4.56 -17.99 4.66
C GLY A 6 -5.31 -17.16 5.71
N PRO A 7 -5.04 -17.39 7.02
CA PRO A 7 -5.67 -16.63 8.11
C PRO A 7 -5.14 -15.20 8.28
N ASP A 8 -4.10 -14.80 7.53
CA ASP A 8 -3.53 -13.46 7.61
C ASP A 8 -3.79 -12.74 6.30
N SER A 9 -4.50 -11.61 6.37
CA SER A 9 -4.82 -10.74 5.24
C SER A 9 -3.59 -10.01 4.69
N ASN A 10 -2.38 -10.62 4.74
CA ASN A 10 -1.05 -10.11 4.36
C ASN A 10 -0.87 -8.61 4.62
N MET A 11 -1.43 -8.12 5.74
CA MET A 11 -1.51 -6.69 5.97
C MET A 11 -0.12 -6.12 6.23
N MET A 12 0.21 -5.05 5.52
CA MET A 12 1.44 -4.29 5.73
C MET A 12 1.06 -2.89 6.18
N THR A 13 1.68 -2.43 7.26
CA THR A 13 1.44 -1.09 7.82
C THR A 13 2.64 -0.19 7.58
N PHE A 14 2.53 0.71 6.61
CA PHE A 14 3.60 1.65 6.24
C PHE A 14 3.48 2.91 7.09
N GLY A 15 4.39 3.07 8.06
CA GLY A 15 4.44 4.24 8.96
C GLY A 15 5.60 5.18 8.66
N LEU A 16 5.52 6.42 9.14
CA LEU A 16 6.54 7.46 8.92
C LEU A 16 7.76 7.36 9.84
N ASP A 17 7.75 6.45 10.81
CA ASP A 17 8.79 6.34 11.86
C ASP A 17 9.99 5.45 11.44
N GLY A 18 10.20 5.30 10.12
CA GLY A 18 11.25 4.47 9.53
C GLY A 18 10.80 3.02 9.27
N ILE A 19 11.78 2.16 8.96
CA ILE A 19 11.55 0.74 8.64
C ILE A 19 11.05 0.02 9.90
N ASN A 20 9.84 -0.53 9.83
CA ASN A 20 9.24 -1.27 10.92
C ASN A 20 9.72 -2.73 10.99
N ALA A 21 9.23 -3.48 11.97
CA ALA A 21 9.60 -4.89 12.18
C ALA A 21 9.22 -5.83 11.03
N THR A 22 8.31 -5.44 10.14
CA THR A 22 7.91 -6.22 8.95
C THR A 22 8.65 -5.77 7.69
N GLY A 23 9.64 -4.89 7.80
CA GLY A 23 10.45 -4.45 6.66
C GLY A 23 9.75 -3.46 5.75
N VAL A 24 8.82 -2.64 6.24
CA VAL A 24 8.15 -1.62 5.43
C VAL A 24 8.25 -0.22 6.06
N GLN A 25 8.20 0.82 5.23
CA GLN A 25 8.11 2.20 5.69
C GLN A 25 7.32 3.08 4.71
N ALA A 26 6.67 4.10 5.26
CA ALA A 26 6.18 5.24 4.49
C ALA A 26 7.22 6.36 4.43
N PHE A 27 7.11 7.23 3.43
CA PHE A 27 7.96 8.41 3.29
C PHE A 27 7.16 9.70 3.51
N PRO A 28 7.71 10.70 4.21
CA PRO A 28 7.06 11.98 4.41
C PRO A 28 6.70 12.66 3.08
N HIS A 29 5.43 12.98 2.90
CA HIS A 29 4.88 13.64 1.71
C HIS A 29 3.54 14.29 2.08
N PRO A 30 3.06 15.36 1.39
CA PRO A 30 1.75 15.95 1.67
C PRO A 30 0.58 14.95 1.75
N VAL A 31 0.67 13.84 1.02
CA VAL A 31 -0.31 12.73 1.10
C VAL A 31 -0.39 12.12 2.51
N PHE A 32 0.73 11.99 3.21
CA PHE A 32 0.77 11.52 4.60
C PHE A 32 0.62 12.65 5.63
N LEU A 33 1.22 13.82 5.35
CA LEU A 33 1.23 14.91 6.32
C LEU A 33 -0.12 15.62 6.43
N GLY A 34 -0.93 15.59 5.36
CA GLY A 34 -2.17 16.35 5.26
C GLY A 34 -1.91 17.86 5.13
N ARG A 35 -2.97 18.64 4.95
CA ARG A 35 -2.87 20.11 4.88
C ARG A 35 -2.81 20.76 6.26
N ASN A 36 -3.28 20.03 7.27
CA ASN A 36 -3.33 20.45 8.66
C ASN A 36 -3.23 19.22 9.59
N PRO A 37 -2.99 19.39 10.90
CA PRO A 37 -2.80 18.27 11.82
C PRO A 37 -3.94 17.25 11.89
N SER A 38 -5.20 17.65 11.60
CA SER A 38 -6.35 16.73 11.61
C SER A 38 -6.40 15.79 10.39
N GLU A 39 -5.66 16.13 9.33
CA GLU A 39 -5.56 15.32 8.11
C GLU A 39 -4.33 14.40 8.11
N ARG A 40 -3.53 14.42 9.19
CA ARG A 40 -2.30 13.63 9.28
C ARG A 40 -2.60 12.14 9.28
N VAL A 41 -1.90 11.42 8.40
CA VAL A 41 -1.91 9.96 8.28
C VAL A 41 -0.60 9.44 8.88
N PRO A 42 -0.60 8.89 10.10
CA PRO A 42 0.63 8.37 10.72
C PRO A 42 1.11 7.07 10.04
N PHE A 43 0.17 6.28 9.52
CA PHE A 43 0.45 5.08 8.76
C PHE A 43 -0.69 4.76 7.79
N ILE A 44 -0.39 3.93 6.78
CA ILE A 44 -1.37 3.36 5.87
C ILE A 44 -1.29 1.83 5.91
N THR A 45 -2.44 1.17 5.90
CA THR A 45 -2.52 -0.29 5.89
C THR A 45 -2.91 -0.80 4.51
N THR A 46 -2.09 -1.68 3.95
CA THR A 46 -2.39 -2.45 2.74
C THR A 46 -2.72 -3.89 3.12
N PHE A 47 -3.28 -4.66 2.19
CA PHE A 47 -3.78 -6.02 2.46
C PHE A 47 -3.03 -7.06 1.61
N THR A 48 -2.70 -6.73 0.36
CA THR A 48 -1.92 -7.59 -0.52
C THR A 48 -1.14 -6.69 -1.50
N GLY A 49 -1.30 -6.96 -2.79
CA GLY A 49 -0.91 -6.08 -3.86
C GLY A 49 0.34 -6.55 -4.57
N SER A 50 0.78 -5.69 -5.47
CA SER A 50 2.01 -5.81 -6.22
C SER A 50 3.01 -4.79 -5.71
N ALA A 51 4.28 -5.02 -6.04
CA ALA A 51 5.33 -4.04 -5.88
C ALA A 51 5.97 -3.75 -7.24
N PHE A 52 6.63 -2.61 -7.34
CA PHE A 52 7.34 -2.18 -8.55
C PHE A 52 8.71 -1.64 -8.20
N THR A 53 9.65 -1.76 -9.15
CA THR A 53 10.99 -1.21 -9.03
C THR A 53 11.09 0.08 -9.84
N LEU A 54 11.87 1.04 -9.34
CA LEU A 54 12.19 2.25 -10.09
C LEU A 54 13.39 2.00 -10.99
N LEU A 55 13.29 2.38 -12.27
CA LEU A 55 14.43 2.41 -13.17
C LEU A 55 15.42 3.53 -12.77
N PRO A 56 16.71 3.38 -13.08
CA PRO A 56 17.68 4.46 -12.91
C PRO A 56 17.19 5.77 -13.57
N GLY A 57 17.31 6.89 -12.84
CA GLY A 57 16.85 8.20 -13.32
C GLY A 57 15.34 8.45 -13.20
N SER A 58 14.58 7.53 -12.60
CA SER A 58 13.16 7.76 -12.28
C SER A 58 12.98 8.97 -11.36
N GLN A 59 11.97 9.80 -11.66
CA GLN A 59 11.58 10.96 -10.85
C GLN A 59 10.47 10.63 -9.84
N VAL A 60 10.11 9.35 -9.69
CA VAL A 60 9.11 8.92 -8.71
C VAL A 60 9.63 9.19 -7.31
N MET A 61 8.88 10.00 -6.56
CA MET A 61 9.03 10.14 -5.12
C MET A 61 8.40 8.91 -4.44
N PRO A 62 9.18 8.12 -3.67
CA PRO A 62 8.64 7.00 -2.93
C PRO A 62 7.56 7.45 -1.93
N LEU A 63 6.50 6.66 -1.78
CA LEU A 63 5.52 6.82 -0.69
C LEU A 63 5.50 5.62 0.25
N MET A 64 5.67 4.41 -0.28
CA MET A 64 5.59 3.16 0.49
C MET A 64 6.66 2.19 -0.02
N GLY A 65 7.70 1.97 0.78
CA GLY A 65 8.87 1.16 0.41
C GLY A 65 8.92 -0.18 1.14
N LEU A 66 9.41 -1.19 0.43
CA LEU A 66 9.66 -2.54 0.93
C LEU A 66 11.16 -2.74 1.12
N TYR A 67 11.52 -3.33 2.26
CA TYR A 67 12.88 -3.53 2.75
C TYR A 67 13.11 -4.99 3.13
N GLU A 68 14.27 -5.27 3.72
CA GLU A 68 14.63 -6.58 4.25
C GLU A 68 13.52 -7.12 5.16
N GLY A 69 13.20 -8.41 4.99
CA GLY A 69 12.08 -9.07 5.67
C GLY A 69 10.79 -9.13 4.85
N THR A 70 10.68 -8.41 3.74
CA THR A 70 9.53 -8.51 2.82
C THR A 70 9.73 -9.58 1.75
N LEU A 71 8.64 -10.22 1.32
CA LEU A 71 8.64 -11.27 0.30
C LEU A 71 7.69 -10.92 -0.84
N LEU A 72 8.15 -11.12 -2.07
CA LEU A 72 7.32 -11.10 -3.27
C LEU A 72 6.97 -12.53 -3.68
N MET A 73 5.72 -12.73 -4.08
CA MET A 73 5.25 -13.97 -4.68
C MET A 73 5.08 -13.78 -6.18
N TYR A 74 5.57 -14.75 -6.96
CA TYR A 74 5.48 -14.77 -8.42
C TYR A 74 4.54 -15.91 -8.87
N PRO A 75 3.22 -15.73 -8.77
CA PRO A 75 2.27 -16.75 -9.16
C PRO A 75 2.26 -16.93 -10.69
N LEU A 76 2.17 -18.18 -11.14
CA LEU A 76 2.08 -18.52 -12.58
C LEU A 76 0.68 -18.30 -13.15
N LYS A 77 -0.32 -18.16 -12.28
CA LYS A 77 -1.72 -17.86 -12.63
C LYS A 77 -2.26 -16.80 -11.69
N SER A 78 -3.08 -15.90 -12.24
CA SER A 78 -3.69 -14.82 -11.46
C SER A 78 -4.48 -15.38 -10.28
N GLN A 79 -4.31 -14.78 -9.10
CA GLN A 79 -5.00 -15.12 -7.85
C GLN A 79 -4.74 -16.54 -7.31
N GLU A 80 -3.81 -17.31 -7.89
CA GLU A 80 -3.41 -18.61 -7.38
C GLU A 80 -2.10 -18.51 -6.58
N GLN A 81 -2.24 -18.30 -5.27
CA GLN A 81 -1.12 -18.24 -4.34
C GLN A 81 -1.16 -19.46 -3.41
N SER A 82 0.01 -20.04 -3.15
CA SER A 82 0.18 -21.17 -2.25
C SER A 82 1.59 -21.16 -1.63
N LEU A 83 1.86 -22.12 -0.75
CA LEU A 83 3.20 -22.31 -0.17
C LEU A 83 4.25 -22.69 -1.21
N THR A 84 3.84 -23.19 -2.38
CA THR A 84 4.74 -23.56 -3.47
C THR A 84 4.87 -22.47 -4.53
N THR A 85 4.17 -21.34 -4.39
CA THR A 85 4.33 -20.20 -5.30
C THR A 85 5.78 -19.69 -5.22
N PRO A 86 6.49 -19.52 -6.35
CA PRO A 86 7.86 -19.00 -6.33
C PRO A 86 7.94 -17.66 -5.60
N ARG A 87 9.01 -17.48 -4.81
CA ARG A 87 9.20 -16.32 -3.94
C ARG A 87 10.56 -15.69 -4.17
N GLY A 88 10.65 -14.38 -3.95
CA GLY A 88 11.89 -13.63 -3.95
C GLY A 88 11.87 -12.49 -2.91
N PRO A 89 13.02 -11.88 -2.65
CA PRO A 89 13.09 -10.73 -1.74
C PRO A 89 12.27 -9.55 -2.31
N GLY A 90 11.52 -8.87 -1.44
CA GLY A 90 10.81 -7.63 -1.79
C GLY A 90 11.63 -6.36 -1.55
N ALA A 91 12.77 -6.47 -0.87
CA ALA A 91 13.63 -5.35 -0.55
C ALA A 91 14.04 -4.55 -1.80
N GLY A 92 13.95 -3.22 -1.71
CA GLY A 92 14.29 -2.31 -2.81
C GLY A 92 13.15 -2.06 -3.80
N THR A 93 11.95 -2.56 -3.52
CA THR A 93 10.74 -2.28 -4.30
C THR A 93 9.82 -1.28 -3.59
N LEU A 94 8.88 -0.71 -4.33
CA LEU A 94 7.85 0.18 -3.81
C LEU A 94 6.46 -0.45 -4.00
N GLN A 95 5.58 -0.24 -3.03
CA GLN A 95 4.15 -0.48 -3.19
C GLN A 95 3.39 0.83 -3.45
N GLY A 96 4.04 1.99 -3.32
CA GLY A 96 3.45 3.28 -3.61
C GLY A 96 4.48 4.35 -3.94
N GLY A 97 4.15 5.22 -4.88
CA GLY A 97 4.97 6.36 -5.25
C GLY A 97 4.16 7.41 -6.01
N VAL A 98 4.69 8.62 -6.06
CA VAL A 98 4.06 9.76 -6.75
C VAL A 98 5.09 10.52 -7.57
N LEU A 99 4.65 11.19 -8.63
CA LEU A 99 5.51 12.06 -9.43
C LEU A 99 4.71 13.20 -10.06
N GLN A 100 5.43 14.27 -10.38
CA GLN A 100 4.94 15.32 -11.25
C GLN A 100 5.42 15.04 -12.67
N LEU A 101 4.52 15.16 -13.65
CA LEU A 101 4.82 15.01 -15.06
C LEU A 101 4.23 16.19 -15.84
N GLY A 102 5.11 17.12 -16.24
CA GLY A 102 4.67 18.41 -16.79
C GLY A 102 3.86 19.19 -15.76
N LYS A 103 2.60 19.50 -16.09
CA LYS A 103 1.65 20.15 -15.17
C LYS A 103 0.78 19.15 -14.39
N GLY A 104 0.94 17.85 -14.66
CA GLY A 104 0.14 16.80 -14.05
C GLY A 104 0.81 16.18 -12.83
N ARG A 105 0.00 15.53 -12.01
CA ARG A 105 0.43 14.71 -10.88
C ARG A 105 -0.05 13.28 -11.10
N VAL A 106 0.81 12.31 -10.80
CA VAL A 106 0.54 10.88 -10.98
C VAL A 106 0.84 10.16 -9.68
N ALA A 107 -0.06 9.24 -9.31
CA ALA A 107 0.13 8.32 -8.20
C ALA A 107 0.13 6.88 -8.72
N LEU A 108 1.13 6.10 -8.31
CA LEU A 108 1.25 4.68 -8.58
C LEU A 108 1.04 3.93 -7.27
N MET A 109 0.04 3.06 -7.23
CA MET A 109 -0.33 2.29 -6.04
C MET A 109 -0.41 0.81 -6.40
N GLY A 110 0.40 -0.01 -5.75
CA GLY A 110 0.48 -1.45 -5.99
C GLY A 110 -0.64 -2.25 -5.33
N GLU A 111 -1.42 -1.64 -4.43
CA GLU A 111 -2.60 -2.26 -3.80
C GLU A 111 -3.84 -1.41 -4.09
N ALA A 112 -4.89 -2.01 -4.66
CA ALA A 112 -6.15 -1.32 -4.96
C ALA A 112 -7.16 -1.44 -3.81
N SER A 113 -7.16 -2.57 -3.11
CA SER A 113 -8.09 -2.92 -2.04
C SER A 113 -8.00 -1.95 -0.86
N MET A 114 -6.84 -1.32 -0.65
CA MET A 114 -6.66 -0.27 0.36
C MET A 114 -7.62 0.93 0.17
N PHE A 115 -8.08 1.17 -1.07
CA PHE A 115 -9.04 2.21 -1.45
C PHE A 115 -10.48 1.72 -1.60
N SER A 116 -10.76 0.49 -1.17
CA SER A 116 -12.07 -0.13 -1.36
C SER A 116 -12.90 -0.14 -0.07
N ALA A 117 -14.15 -0.58 -0.18
CA ALA A 117 -15.09 -0.78 0.93
C ALA A 117 -15.67 -2.20 0.87
N GLN A 118 -14.81 -3.20 0.69
CA GLN A 118 -15.21 -4.58 0.40
C GLN A 118 -15.46 -5.40 1.67
N ILE A 119 -16.39 -6.35 1.59
CA ILE A 119 -16.48 -7.48 2.51
C ILE A 119 -15.80 -8.67 1.85
N ALA A 120 -14.69 -9.13 2.41
CA ALA A 120 -13.85 -10.17 1.88
C ALA A 120 -14.03 -11.48 2.67
N ASP A 121 -15.21 -12.08 2.56
CA ASP A 121 -15.56 -13.34 3.25
C ASP A 121 -14.62 -14.51 2.93
N TYR A 122 -13.86 -14.41 1.83
CA TYR A 122 -12.85 -15.40 1.47
C TYR A 122 -11.61 -15.38 2.38
N ILE A 123 -11.37 -14.28 3.11
CA ILE A 123 -10.35 -14.15 4.16
C ILE A 123 -10.92 -14.69 5.48
N SER A 124 -11.99 -14.05 5.98
CA SER A 124 -12.79 -14.53 7.10
C SER A 124 -14.20 -13.92 7.03
N PRO A 125 -15.22 -14.56 7.63
CA PRO A 125 -16.59 -14.07 7.58
C PRO A 125 -16.70 -12.62 8.09
N GLY A 126 -17.21 -11.72 7.25
CA GLY A 126 -17.39 -10.31 7.58
C GLY A 126 -16.10 -9.48 7.58
N PHE A 127 -14.96 -10.01 7.09
CA PHE A 127 -13.72 -9.25 7.05
C PHE A 127 -13.88 -8.00 6.18
N LYS A 128 -13.69 -6.83 6.78
CA LYS A 128 -13.72 -5.55 6.06
C LYS A 128 -12.36 -5.31 5.43
N MET A 129 -12.31 -5.09 4.12
CA MET A 129 -11.08 -4.77 3.41
C MET A 129 -11.11 -3.31 2.93
N GLY A 130 -9.98 -2.62 3.07
CA GLY A 130 -9.85 -1.21 2.72
C GLY A 130 -10.40 -0.26 3.78
N MET A 131 -11.04 0.81 3.31
CA MET A 131 -11.46 1.98 4.07
C MET A 131 -12.47 1.70 5.20
N ASN A 132 -13.22 0.60 5.11
CA ASN A 132 -14.18 0.22 6.15
C ASN A 132 -13.54 -0.57 7.31
N ASN A 133 -12.26 -0.95 7.20
CA ASN A 133 -11.56 -1.65 8.27
C ASN A 133 -11.02 -0.64 9.29
N THR A 134 -11.89 -0.12 10.14
CA THR A 134 -11.52 0.89 11.15
C THR A 134 -10.62 0.36 12.26
N GLU A 135 -10.50 -0.96 12.41
CA GLU A 135 -9.65 -1.60 13.41
C GLU A 135 -8.19 -1.63 12.95
N TYR A 136 -7.92 -2.11 11.73
CA TYR A 136 -6.56 -2.29 11.22
C TYR A 136 -6.13 -1.24 10.20
N ALA A 137 -7.07 -0.51 9.59
CA ALA A 137 -6.82 0.48 8.55
C ALA A 137 -7.50 1.84 8.84
N PRO A 138 -7.43 2.38 10.08
CA PRO A 138 -8.21 3.56 10.50
C PRO A 138 -7.92 4.83 9.70
N TYR A 139 -6.76 4.92 9.06
CA TYR A 139 -6.34 6.11 8.30
C TYR A 139 -6.48 5.98 6.78
N ASN A 140 -6.94 4.84 6.26
CA ASN A 140 -7.04 4.61 4.81
C ASN A 140 -7.97 5.61 4.11
N VAL A 141 -9.09 5.99 4.76
CA VAL A 141 -9.99 7.03 4.24
C VAL A 141 -9.26 8.37 4.11
N GLN A 142 -8.57 8.81 5.16
CA GLN A 142 -7.88 10.09 5.16
C GLN A 142 -6.72 10.11 4.15
N PHE A 143 -5.98 9.00 4.02
CA PHE A 143 -4.95 8.87 3.00
C PHE A 143 -5.52 9.01 1.59
N ALA A 144 -6.64 8.37 1.30
CA ALA A 144 -7.31 8.50 0.01
C ALA A 144 -7.72 9.95 -0.28
N LEU A 145 -8.27 10.65 0.71
CA LEU A 145 -8.63 12.07 0.58
C LEU A 145 -7.39 12.95 0.33
N ASN A 146 -6.33 12.78 1.12
CA ASN A 146 -5.08 13.52 0.93
C ASN A 146 -4.46 13.25 -0.45
N LEU A 147 -4.53 12.00 -0.92
CA LEU A 147 -4.05 11.62 -2.25
C LEU A 147 -4.83 12.35 -3.35
N VAL A 148 -6.16 12.39 -3.25
CA VAL A 148 -7.00 13.11 -4.23
C VAL A 148 -6.78 14.62 -4.18
N HIS A 149 -6.67 15.22 -2.98
CA HIS A 149 -6.30 16.64 -2.85
C HIS A 149 -4.95 16.93 -3.48
N TRP A 150 -3.96 16.06 -3.26
CA TRP A 150 -2.66 16.19 -3.89
C TRP A 150 -2.76 16.08 -5.41
N LEU A 151 -3.49 15.10 -5.96
CA LEU A 151 -3.65 14.90 -7.40
C LEU A 151 -4.39 16.06 -8.10
N THR A 152 -5.40 16.64 -7.44
CA THR A 152 -6.28 17.68 -8.02
C THR A 152 -5.81 19.10 -7.76
N GLU A 153 -4.78 19.27 -6.92
CA GLU A 153 -4.30 20.56 -6.43
C GLU A 153 -5.34 21.38 -5.62
N VAL A 154 -6.48 20.80 -5.29
CA VAL A 154 -7.55 21.50 -4.57
C VAL A 154 -7.13 21.72 -3.10
N GLY A 155 -6.91 22.98 -2.76
CA GLY A 155 -6.60 23.42 -1.39
C GLY A 155 -5.18 23.13 -0.92
N ASN A 156 -4.20 23.03 -1.83
CA ASN A 156 -2.77 23.11 -1.50
C ASN A 156 -2.29 24.56 -1.40
#